data_AF-D7WBJ5-F1
#
_entry.id   AF-D7WBJ5-F1
#
_cell.length_a   1.000
_cell.length_b   1.000
_cell.length_c   1.000
_cell.angle_alpha   90.00
_cell.angle_beta   90.00
_cell.angle_gamma   90.00
#
_symmetry.space_group_name_H-M   'P 1'
#
loop_
_entity.id
_entity.type
_entity.pdbx_description
1 polymer ?
#
loop_
_entity_poly.entity_id
_entity_poly.type
_entity_poly.pdbx_seq_one_letter_code
_entity_poly.pdbx_strand_id
1 'polypeptide(L)'
;MALRNNMDITANVHGGFYLDGPGVQVSRRFWMAEPFALARSSELGYRAPAATRAVAMVLEHPGCSVSGFSALAVFGLRFFADSFHTTLHGAVRKTVQATQYTPRITRARPRNIWTVRYQGQPIRISQPGSAVVEALQCIRAGEIRWPVATVDGWSPADLRALQLIDASRRHLNIHPDLIYNAARNRLPRAWLKRIVGASSDLADSPKETEMRLIVQQICEELGVELSEQVTVSDGNGIITTFDLAITELGIGLMYDGEHHLQRSQRDRDSAINLRCVMQGWTVLRFTAGTMGKIAQLLRELISQRL
;
A
#
# COMPACT_ATOMS: atom_id res chain seq x y z
N MET A 1 -7.69 2.73 12.96
CA MET A 1 -8.88 3.62 13.10
C MET A 1 -9.93 3.15 12.10
N ALA A 2 -11.20 2.97 12.50
CA ALA A 2 -12.24 2.53 11.57
C ALA A 2 -12.70 3.69 10.66
N LEU A 3 -12.68 3.48 9.34
CA LEU A 3 -13.18 4.45 8.37
C LEU A 3 -14.70 4.57 8.46
N ARG A 4 -15.23 5.79 8.39
CA ARG A 4 -16.67 6.05 8.48
C ARG A 4 -17.07 7.26 7.64
N ASN A 5 -18.33 7.29 7.21
CA ASN A 5 -18.91 8.46 6.57
C ASN A 5 -18.86 9.68 7.51
N ASN A 6 -18.72 10.87 6.95
CA ASN A 6 -18.51 12.16 7.65
C ASN A 6 -17.26 12.24 8.54
N MET A 7 -16.27 11.35 8.39
CA MET A 7 -15.02 11.47 9.13
C MET A 7 -14.22 12.72 8.72
N ASP A 8 -13.50 13.29 9.68
CA ASP A 8 -12.50 14.32 9.43
C ASP A 8 -11.22 13.66 8.91
N ILE A 9 -10.76 14.10 7.74
CA ILE A 9 -9.55 13.61 7.07
C ILE A 9 -8.42 14.64 7.10
N THR A 10 -8.56 15.73 7.86
CA THR A 10 -7.55 16.80 7.95
C THR A 10 -6.19 16.27 8.40
N ALA A 11 -6.16 15.34 9.36
CA ALA A 11 -4.91 14.73 9.84
C ALA A 11 -4.22 13.85 8.78
N ASN A 12 -4.96 13.36 7.77
CA ASN A 12 -4.42 12.53 6.70
C ASN A 12 -3.87 13.36 5.52
N VAL A 13 -4.15 14.67 5.50
CA VAL A 13 -3.80 15.56 4.40
C VAL A 13 -2.82 16.59 4.92
N HIS A 14 -1.53 16.34 4.67
CA HIS A 14 -0.44 17.18 5.13
C HIS A 14 -0.42 18.52 4.39
N GLY A 15 -0.11 19.57 5.15
CA GLY A 15 0.05 20.94 4.65
C GLY A 15 -1.30 21.56 4.28
N GLY A 16 -1.70 22.60 5.02
CA GLY A 16 -2.87 23.41 4.65
C GLY A 16 -2.75 24.00 3.24
N PHE A 17 -3.88 24.38 2.65
CA PHE A 17 -3.90 25.03 1.34
C PHE A 17 -3.84 26.55 1.43
N TYR A 18 -3.06 27.13 0.53
CA TYR A 18 -3.00 28.57 0.28
C TYR A 18 -3.45 28.83 -1.16
N LEU A 19 -4.07 29.99 -1.41
CA LEU A 19 -4.52 30.38 -2.76
C LEU A 19 -3.39 31.04 -3.58
N ASP A 20 -2.37 31.55 -2.90
CA ASP A 20 -1.18 32.22 -3.41
C ASP A 20 -0.02 32.08 -2.40
N GLY A 21 1.21 32.41 -2.83
CA GLY A 21 2.38 32.49 -1.95
C GLY A 21 3.54 31.52 -2.28
N PRO A 22 4.68 31.63 -1.55
CA PRO A 22 5.83 30.76 -1.73
C PRO A 22 5.48 29.33 -1.26
N GLY A 23 5.52 28.36 -2.16
CA GLY A 23 5.21 26.97 -1.85
C GLY A 23 5.26 26.06 -3.07
N VAL A 24 4.76 24.83 -2.92
CA VAL A 24 4.62 23.88 -4.03
C VAL A 24 3.20 23.92 -4.57
N GLN A 25 3.07 24.08 -5.89
CA GLN A 25 1.77 24.04 -6.56
C GLN A 25 1.21 22.63 -6.51
N VAL A 26 -0.01 22.49 -6.00
CA VAL A 26 -0.70 21.20 -5.84
C VAL A 26 -1.78 21.01 -6.91
N SER A 27 -2.45 22.10 -7.28
CA SER A 27 -3.49 22.15 -8.32
C SER A 27 -3.49 23.51 -9.01
N ARG A 28 -4.49 23.82 -9.85
CA ARG A 28 -4.56 25.11 -10.55
C ARG A 28 -4.63 26.31 -9.61
N ARG A 29 -5.28 26.15 -8.45
CA ARG A 29 -5.59 27.22 -7.50
C ARG A 29 -4.95 27.05 -6.14
N PHE A 30 -4.45 25.86 -5.80
CA PHE A 30 -3.94 25.59 -4.46
C PHE A 30 -2.44 25.34 -4.43
N TRP A 31 -1.80 25.97 -3.44
CA TRP A 31 -0.41 25.82 -3.06
C TRP A 31 -0.30 25.22 -1.65
N MET A 32 0.85 24.62 -1.36
CA MET A 32 1.18 24.08 -0.05
C MET A 32 2.54 24.58 0.43
N ALA A 33 2.66 24.87 1.72
CA ALA A 33 3.94 25.23 2.35
C ALA A 33 4.87 24.00 2.51
N GLU A 34 6.16 24.22 2.30
CA GLU A 34 7.25 23.29 2.65
C GLU A 34 7.68 23.49 4.13
N PRO A 35 8.30 22.50 4.81
CA PRO A 35 8.66 21.18 4.32
C PRO A 35 7.56 20.14 4.57
N PHE A 36 7.24 19.35 3.55
CA PHE A 36 6.57 18.06 3.74
C PHE A 36 7.54 16.95 3.37
N ALA A 37 7.33 15.73 3.88
CA ALA A 37 8.05 14.57 3.37
C ALA A 37 7.75 14.49 1.87
N LEU A 38 8.69 14.94 1.02
CA LEU A 38 8.55 14.95 -0.42
C LEU A 38 7.99 13.59 -0.84
N ALA A 39 6.94 13.59 -1.68
CA ALA A 39 6.46 12.35 -2.25
C ALA A 39 7.67 11.56 -2.75
N ARG A 40 7.82 10.32 -2.29
CA ARG A 40 8.94 9.44 -2.70
C ARG A 40 9.02 9.51 -4.22
N SER A 41 10.20 9.82 -4.76
CA SER A 41 10.43 10.18 -6.16
C SER A 41 9.45 9.49 -7.11
N SER A 42 8.36 10.16 -7.47
CA SER A 42 7.44 9.63 -8.46
C SER A 42 8.08 9.76 -9.84
N GLU A 43 7.89 8.78 -10.72
CA GLU A 43 8.30 8.88 -12.13
C GLU A 43 7.68 10.12 -12.80
N LEU A 44 6.51 10.56 -12.30
CA LEU A 44 5.80 11.75 -12.76
C LEU A 44 6.29 13.06 -12.09
N GLY A 45 7.25 13.00 -11.18
CA GLY A 45 7.86 14.19 -10.56
C GLY A 45 6.93 14.99 -9.63
N TYR A 46 5.81 14.41 -9.18
CA TYR A 46 4.95 15.05 -8.20
C TYR A 46 5.69 15.34 -6.91
N ARG A 47 5.61 16.60 -6.49
CA ARG A 47 6.16 17.05 -5.22
C ARG A 47 5.15 16.80 -4.10
N ALA A 48 3.91 17.28 -4.25
CA ALA A 48 2.88 17.14 -3.23
C ALA A 48 2.33 15.70 -3.11
N PRO A 49 2.02 15.20 -1.89
CA PRO A 49 1.42 13.87 -1.68
C PRO A 49 0.04 13.69 -2.35
N ALA A 50 -0.29 12.45 -2.71
CA ALA A 50 -1.50 12.10 -3.46
C ALA A 50 -2.80 12.47 -2.75
N ALA A 51 -2.86 12.26 -1.42
CA ALA A 51 -4.00 12.66 -0.61
C ALA A 51 -4.25 14.17 -0.75
N THR A 52 -3.18 14.96 -0.69
CA THR A 52 -3.29 16.41 -0.79
C THR A 52 -3.64 16.88 -2.20
N ARG A 53 -3.06 16.26 -3.23
CA ARG A 53 -3.47 16.49 -4.63
C ARG A 53 -4.96 16.18 -4.83
N ALA A 54 -5.45 15.09 -4.25
CA ALA A 54 -6.84 14.69 -4.36
C ALA A 54 -7.81 15.69 -3.73
N VAL A 55 -7.50 16.16 -2.52
CA VAL A 55 -8.32 17.16 -1.82
C VAL A 55 -8.28 18.51 -2.52
N ALA A 56 -7.11 19.01 -2.94
CA ALA A 56 -7.01 20.27 -3.67
C ALA A 56 -7.87 20.23 -4.95
N MET A 57 -7.73 19.17 -5.74
CA MET A 57 -8.40 19.06 -7.02
C MET A 57 -9.91 18.84 -6.88
N VAL A 58 -10.40 18.13 -5.86
CA VAL A 58 -11.86 17.98 -5.69
C VAL A 58 -12.53 19.27 -5.17
N LEU A 59 -11.82 20.09 -4.38
CA LEU A 59 -12.31 21.42 -3.98
C LEU A 59 -12.47 22.36 -5.18
N GLU A 60 -11.63 22.22 -6.21
CA GLU A 60 -11.79 22.94 -7.49
C GLU A 60 -12.93 22.37 -8.37
N HIS A 61 -13.42 21.17 -8.05
CA HIS A 61 -14.41 20.43 -8.85
C HIS A 61 -15.57 19.95 -7.95
N PRO A 62 -16.39 20.85 -7.37
CA PRO A 62 -17.38 20.50 -6.34
C PRO A 62 -18.47 19.52 -6.78
N GLY A 63 -18.70 19.38 -8.10
CA GLY A 63 -19.62 18.37 -8.66
C GLY A 63 -19.03 16.96 -8.77
N CYS A 64 -17.72 16.79 -8.54
CA CYS A 64 -17.00 15.53 -8.66
C CYS A 64 -16.82 14.84 -7.31
N SER A 65 -16.39 13.58 -7.35
CA SER A 65 -16.01 12.81 -6.16
C SER A 65 -14.64 12.16 -6.33
N VAL A 66 -13.84 12.13 -5.27
CA VAL A 66 -12.54 11.44 -5.25
C VAL A 66 -12.74 9.93 -5.39
N SER A 67 -11.89 9.25 -6.17
CA SER A 67 -12.08 7.84 -6.55
C SER A 67 -10.78 7.03 -6.58
N GLY A 68 -10.89 5.70 -6.59
CA GLY A 68 -9.75 4.79 -6.76
C GLY A 68 -8.59 5.03 -5.80
N PHE A 69 -7.35 4.99 -6.32
CA PHE A 69 -6.13 5.28 -5.55
C PHE A 69 -6.14 6.66 -4.87
N SER A 70 -6.73 7.68 -5.50
CA SER A 70 -6.85 9.00 -4.89
C SER A 70 -7.73 8.98 -3.64
N ALA A 71 -8.80 8.18 -3.65
CA ALA A 71 -9.65 8.02 -2.47
C ALA A 71 -8.93 7.23 -1.37
N LEU A 72 -8.23 6.15 -1.73
CA LEU A 72 -7.43 5.37 -0.79
C LEU A 72 -6.33 6.21 -0.13
N ALA A 73 -5.67 7.09 -0.89
CA ALA A 73 -4.68 8.03 -0.36
C ALA A 73 -5.30 8.98 0.68
N VAL A 74 -6.48 9.56 0.39
CA VAL A 74 -7.21 10.41 1.35
C VAL A 74 -7.59 9.66 2.63
N PHE A 75 -7.91 8.37 2.53
CA PHE A 75 -8.14 7.52 3.70
C PHE A 75 -6.87 7.17 4.47
N GLY A 76 -5.69 7.44 3.93
CA GLY A 76 -4.39 7.24 4.59
C GLY A 76 -3.54 6.11 4.01
N LEU A 77 -3.88 5.55 2.85
CA LEU A 77 -3.04 4.54 2.19
C LEU A 77 -1.74 5.18 1.70
N ARG A 78 -0.60 4.69 2.21
CA ARG A 78 0.71 5.31 2.00
C ARG A 78 1.46 4.83 0.75
N PHE A 79 0.93 3.81 0.07
CA PHE A 79 1.59 3.18 -1.05
C PHE A 79 0.92 3.53 -2.38
N PHE A 80 1.69 3.44 -3.46
CA PHE A 80 1.27 3.49 -4.86
C PHE A 80 0.78 4.87 -5.35
N ALA A 81 -0.18 5.50 -4.66
CA ALA A 81 -0.94 6.64 -5.16
C ALA A 81 -0.08 7.87 -5.48
N ASP A 82 1.04 8.05 -4.79
CA ASP A 82 1.96 9.17 -5.04
C ASP A 82 2.53 9.18 -6.45
N SER A 83 2.63 8.01 -7.10
CA SER A 83 3.16 7.88 -8.45
C SER A 83 2.12 8.05 -9.56
N PHE A 84 0.86 8.37 -9.25
CA PHE A 84 -0.23 8.41 -10.24
C PHE A 84 -0.99 9.73 -10.25
N HIS A 85 -1.60 10.02 -11.40
CA HIS A 85 -2.53 11.15 -11.54
C HIS A 85 -3.69 11.03 -10.56
N THR A 86 -4.10 12.17 -10.00
CA THR A 86 -5.34 12.27 -9.24
C THR A 86 -6.53 11.90 -10.11
N THR A 87 -7.43 11.05 -9.63
CA THR A 87 -8.62 10.61 -10.35
C THR A 87 -9.91 10.97 -9.59
N LEU A 88 -10.82 11.63 -10.29
CA LEU A 88 -12.16 11.94 -9.83
C LEU A 88 -13.22 11.27 -10.72
N HIS A 89 -14.40 11.01 -10.16
CA HIS A 89 -15.62 10.72 -10.90
C HIS A 89 -16.45 12.01 -11.05
N GLY A 90 -16.95 12.28 -12.25
CA GLY A 90 -17.73 13.47 -12.54
C GLY A 90 -18.72 13.28 -13.67
N ALA A 91 -19.71 14.19 -13.76
CA ALA A 91 -20.70 14.22 -14.82
C ALA A 91 -20.12 14.82 -16.13
N VAL A 92 -19.15 14.13 -16.72
CA VAL A 92 -18.48 14.54 -17.97
C VAL A 92 -18.96 13.70 -19.15
N ARG A 93 -19.04 14.30 -20.35
CA ARG A 93 -19.46 13.58 -21.57
C ARG A 93 -18.44 12.53 -22.02
N LYS A 94 -17.15 12.85 -21.85
CA LYS A 94 -15.99 11.99 -22.12
C LYS A 94 -14.98 12.11 -20.99
N THR A 95 -14.17 11.08 -20.78
CA THR A 95 -13.08 11.13 -19.79
C THR A 95 -12.13 12.28 -20.11
N VAL A 96 -11.87 13.11 -19.11
CA VAL A 96 -10.90 14.21 -19.17
C VAL A 96 -9.55 13.67 -18.72
N GLN A 97 -8.51 13.93 -19.51
CA GLN A 97 -7.15 13.51 -19.17
C GLN A 97 -6.55 14.42 -18.11
N ALA A 98 -5.72 13.85 -17.25
CA ALA A 98 -5.04 14.57 -16.19
C ALA A 98 -3.85 15.39 -16.71
N THR A 99 -3.43 16.35 -15.90
CA THR A 99 -2.09 16.94 -15.94
C THR A 99 -1.48 16.82 -14.55
N GLN A 100 -0.35 17.48 -14.30
CA GLN A 100 0.18 17.60 -12.94
C GLN A 100 -0.70 18.43 -11.99
N TYR A 101 -1.52 19.34 -12.53
CA TYR A 101 -2.34 20.28 -11.74
C TYR A 101 -3.84 20.12 -11.97
N THR A 102 -4.25 19.14 -12.77
CA THR A 102 -5.66 18.84 -13.04
C THR A 102 -5.94 17.35 -12.95
N PRO A 103 -7.07 16.95 -12.38
CA PRO A 103 -7.39 15.54 -12.21
C PRO A 103 -7.79 14.89 -13.54
N ARG A 104 -7.62 13.57 -13.60
CA ARG A 104 -8.36 12.73 -14.55
C ARG A 104 -9.81 12.69 -14.09
N ILE A 105 -10.75 13.10 -14.92
CA ILE A 105 -12.19 13.03 -14.59
C ILE A 105 -12.81 11.94 -15.45
N THR A 106 -13.18 10.84 -14.82
CA THR A 106 -13.74 9.68 -15.51
C THR A 106 -15.27 9.78 -15.61
N ARG A 107 -15.80 9.31 -16.74
CA ARG A 107 -17.25 9.19 -16.95
C ARG A 107 -17.79 7.97 -16.20
N ALA A 108 -17.98 8.11 -14.90
CA ALA A 108 -18.66 7.11 -14.10
C ALA A 108 -19.73 7.78 -13.24
N ARG A 109 -20.87 7.11 -13.08
CA ARG A 109 -21.80 7.44 -11.99
C ARG A 109 -21.17 6.88 -10.72
N PRO A 110 -20.73 7.72 -9.78
CA PRO A 110 -20.06 7.20 -8.60
C PRO A 110 -21.09 6.40 -7.79
N ARG A 111 -20.71 5.17 -7.41
CA ARG A 111 -21.57 4.25 -6.65
C ARG A 111 -21.14 4.27 -5.19
N ASN A 112 -22.11 4.45 -4.29
CA ASN A 112 -21.90 4.46 -2.85
C ASN A 112 -20.85 5.52 -2.45
N ILE A 113 -21.29 6.77 -2.50
CA ILE A 113 -20.47 7.95 -2.19
C ILE A 113 -20.58 8.25 -0.71
N TRP A 114 -19.44 8.49 -0.08
CA TRP A 114 -19.36 9.09 1.24
C TRP A 114 -19.06 10.59 1.12
N THR A 115 -19.38 11.30 2.20
CA THR A 115 -18.88 12.64 2.44
C THR A 115 -17.82 12.54 3.53
N VAL A 116 -16.66 13.16 3.33
CA VAL A 116 -15.63 13.35 4.37
C VAL A 116 -15.42 14.84 4.58
N ARG A 117 -14.78 15.23 5.68
CA ARG A 117 -14.51 16.64 5.99
C ARG A 117 -13.02 16.94 5.96
N TYR A 118 -12.62 17.98 5.25
CA TYR A 118 -11.29 18.56 5.34
C TYR A 118 -11.43 19.99 5.85
N GLN A 119 -10.87 20.29 7.01
CA GLN A 119 -11.00 21.61 7.67
C GLN A 119 -12.48 22.07 7.73
N GLY A 120 -13.37 21.13 8.07
CA GLY A 120 -14.83 21.35 8.10
C GLY A 120 -15.55 21.29 6.75
N GLN A 121 -14.84 21.45 5.63
CA GLN A 121 -15.42 21.46 4.28
C GLN A 121 -15.81 20.05 3.80
N PRO A 122 -17.05 19.85 3.32
CA PRO A 122 -17.51 18.55 2.85
C PRO A 122 -16.92 18.19 1.49
N ILE A 123 -16.42 16.97 1.36
CA ILE A 123 -15.82 16.43 0.13
C ILE A 123 -16.48 15.09 -0.19
N ARG A 124 -16.87 14.92 -1.45
CA ARG A 124 -17.44 13.65 -1.95
C ARG A 124 -16.31 12.69 -2.30
N ILE A 125 -16.42 11.44 -1.85
CA ILE A 125 -15.40 10.40 -2.03
C ILE A 125 -16.06 9.03 -2.19
N SER A 126 -15.50 8.15 -3.01
CA SER A 126 -15.92 6.75 -3.08
C SER A 126 -15.75 6.09 -1.71
N GLN A 127 -16.76 5.35 -1.22
CA GLN A 127 -16.61 4.58 0.01
C GLN A 127 -15.43 3.58 -0.08
N PRO A 128 -14.85 3.12 1.05
CA PRO A 128 -13.61 2.35 1.05
C PRO A 128 -13.60 1.12 0.13
N GLY A 129 -14.63 0.26 0.21
CA GLY A 129 -14.74 -0.90 -0.69
C GLY A 129 -14.86 -0.52 -2.17
N SER A 130 -15.60 0.56 -2.49
CA SER A 130 -15.71 1.07 -3.87
C SER A 130 -14.37 1.60 -4.37
N ALA A 131 -13.62 2.32 -3.53
CA ALA A 131 -12.30 2.86 -3.87
C ALA A 131 -11.30 1.75 -4.19
N VAL A 132 -11.29 0.66 -3.41
CA VAL A 132 -10.47 -0.53 -3.70
C VAL A 132 -10.86 -1.13 -5.05
N VAL A 133 -12.16 -1.33 -5.31
CA VAL A 133 -12.64 -1.92 -6.58
C VAL A 133 -12.30 -1.04 -7.78
N GLU A 134 -12.41 0.28 -7.66
CA GLU A 134 -12.01 1.24 -8.70
C GLU A 134 -10.51 1.13 -9.02
N ALA A 135 -9.67 1.06 -7.99
CA ALA A 135 -8.23 0.86 -8.15
C ALA A 135 -7.91 -0.50 -8.80
N LEU A 136 -8.58 -1.58 -8.41
CA LEU A 136 -8.45 -2.90 -9.03
C LEU A 136 -8.85 -2.90 -10.51
N GLN A 137 -9.88 -2.13 -10.89
CA GLN A 137 -10.27 -1.96 -12.30
C GLN A 137 -9.15 -1.30 -13.10
N CYS A 138 -8.50 -0.25 -12.58
CA CYS A 138 -7.37 0.41 -13.23
C CYS A 138 -6.14 -0.52 -13.36
N ILE A 139 -5.83 -1.32 -12.34
CA ILE A 139 -4.74 -2.31 -12.40
C ILE A 139 -5.02 -3.34 -13.51
N ARG A 140 -6.24 -3.91 -13.54
CA ARG A 140 -6.62 -4.91 -14.55
C ARG A 140 -6.62 -4.37 -15.97
N ALA A 141 -6.98 -3.11 -16.14
CA ALA A 141 -6.94 -2.44 -17.44
C ALA A 141 -5.52 -2.04 -17.87
N GLY A 142 -4.51 -2.20 -17.00
CA GLY A 142 -3.13 -1.78 -17.27
C GLY A 142 -2.95 -0.26 -17.28
N GLU A 143 -3.94 0.51 -16.79
CA GLU A 143 -3.87 1.98 -16.72
C GLU A 143 -2.87 2.45 -15.65
N ILE A 144 -2.69 1.64 -14.61
CA ILE A 144 -1.82 1.91 -13.48
C ILE A 144 -0.90 0.71 -13.26
N ARG A 145 0.40 0.98 -13.13
CA ARG A 145 1.43 -0.04 -12.93
C ARG A 145 2.56 0.49 -12.08
N TRP A 146 3.17 -0.41 -11.33
CA TRP A 146 4.44 -0.20 -10.63
C TRP A 146 5.31 -1.46 -10.74
N PRO A 147 6.62 -1.39 -10.53
CA PRO A 147 7.48 -2.57 -10.56
C PRO A 147 7.11 -3.59 -9.48
N VAL A 148 7.06 -4.87 -9.86
CA VAL A 148 6.82 -6.00 -8.95
C VAL A 148 7.82 -7.12 -9.29
N ALA A 149 8.20 -7.94 -8.31
CA ALA A 149 9.02 -9.12 -8.58
C ALA A 149 8.27 -10.15 -9.44
N THR A 150 9.05 -11.04 -10.07
CA THR A 150 8.51 -12.26 -10.67
C THR A 150 8.24 -13.27 -9.56
N VAL A 151 7.00 -13.76 -9.49
CA VAL A 151 6.58 -14.80 -8.55
C VAL A 151 5.78 -15.83 -9.34
N ASP A 152 6.16 -17.11 -9.24
CA ASP A 152 5.53 -18.16 -10.03
C ASP A 152 4.03 -18.28 -9.72
N GLY A 153 3.22 -18.54 -10.73
CA GLY A 153 1.76 -18.60 -10.59
C GLY A 153 1.05 -17.24 -10.49
N TRP A 154 1.79 -16.12 -10.45
CA TRP A 154 1.23 -14.77 -10.36
C TRP A 154 1.59 -13.90 -11.56
N SER A 155 0.57 -13.39 -12.26
CA SER A 155 0.81 -12.35 -13.27
C SER A 155 1.17 -11.03 -12.57
N PRO A 156 1.93 -10.13 -13.21
CA PRO A 156 2.24 -8.81 -12.63
C PRO A 156 0.99 -8.00 -12.27
N ALA A 157 -0.12 -8.15 -12.99
CA ALA A 157 -1.37 -7.47 -12.66
C ALA A 157 -2.05 -8.06 -11.41
N ASP A 158 -1.99 -9.38 -11.24
CA ASP A 158 -2.53 -10.06 -10.06
C ASP A 158 -1.73 -9.74 -8.81
N LEU A 159 -0.40 -9.69 -8.92
CA LEU A 159 0.48 -9.34 -7.82
C LEU A 159 0.25 -7.91 -7.33
N ARG A 160 0.07 -6.95 -8.25
CA ARG A 160 -0.32 -5.58 -7.89
C ARG A 160 -1.69 -5.50 -7.23
N ALA A 161 -2.65 -6.28 -7.73
CA ALA A 161 -3.98 -6.37 -7.13
C ALA A 161 -3.91 -6.93 -5.70
N LEU A 162 -3.06 -7.95 -5.48
CA LEU A 162 -2.84 -8.54 -4.18
C LEU A 162 -2.18 -7.55 -3.21
N GLN A 163 -1.09 -6.88 -3.62
CA GLN A 163 -0.43 -5.82 -2.84
C GLN A 163 -1.40 -4.70 -2.45
N LEU A 164 -2.30 -4.30 -3.36
CA LEU A 164 -3.33 -3.32 -3.06
C LEU A 164 -4.31 -3.81 -1.99
N ILE A 165 -4.75 -5.07 -2.07
CA ILE A 165 -5.68 -5.66 -1.09
C ILE A 165 -4.99 -5.81 0.27
N ASP A 166 -3.79 -6.37 0.33
CA ASP A 166 -3.02 -6.52 1.56
C ASP A 166 -2.84 -5.15 2.24
N ALA A 167 -2.36 -4.15 1.50
CA ALA A 167 -2.16 -2.81 2.05
C ALA A 167 -3.46 -2.13 2.49
N SER A 168 -4.56 -2.35 1.76
CA SER A 168 -5.89 -1.82 2.14
C SER A 168 -6.43 -2.48 3.42
N ARG A 169 -6.18 -3.78 3.60
CA ARG A 169 -6.56 -4.49 4.82
C ARG A 169 -5.70 -4.04 5.99
N ARG A 170 -4.37 -4.08 5.83
CA ARG A 170 -3.39 -3.72 6.86
C ARG A 170 -3.51 -2.28 7.35
N HIS A 171 -3.51 -1.31 6.41
CA HIS A 171 -3.35 0.10 6.76
C HIS A 171 -4.67 0.85 6.89
N LEU A 172 -5.74 0.37 6.25
CA LEU A 172 -7.07 1.00 6.28
C LEU A 172 -8.12 0.16 6.99
N ASN A 173 -7.77 -1.04 7.48
CA ASN A 173 -8.69 -1.97 8.14
C ASN A 173 -9.91 -2.30 7.26
N ILE A 174 -9.71 -2.42 5.93
CA ILE A 174 -10.79 -2.75 4.99
C ILE A 174 -11.01 -4.26 4.99
N HIS A 175 -12.14 -4.70 5.55
CA HIS A 175 -12.51 -6.11 5.55
C HIS A 175 -12.84 -6.64 4.14
N PRO A 176 -12.46 -7.87 3.76
CA PRO A 176 -12.75 -8.45 2.45
C PRO A 176 -14.23 -8.43 2.04
N ASP A 177 -15.18 -8.49 3.00
CA ASP A 177 -16.61 -8.37 2.67
C ASP A 177 -16.98 -7.04 2.02
N LEU A 178 -16.32 -5.94 2.42
CA LEU A 178 -16.54 -4.63 1.80
C LEU A 178 -16.07 -4.63 0.34
N ILE A 179 -14.98 -5.34 0.05
CA ILE A 179 -14.43 -5.51 -1.30
C ILE A 179 -15.40 -6.36 -2.13
N TYR A 180 -15.83 -7.51 -1.63
CA TYR A 180 -16.79 -8.38 -2.33
C TYR A 180 -18.11 -7.68 -2.63
N ASN A 181 -18.67 -6.98 -1.64
CA ASN A 181 -19.91 -6.24 -1.81
C ASN A 181 -19.79 -5.12 -2.85
N ALA A 182 -18.69 -4.37 -2.81
CA ALA A 182 -18.44 -3.31 -3.77
C ALA A 182 -18.11 -3.83 -5.18
N ALA A 183 -17.57 -5.04 -5.31
CA ALA A 183 -17.15 -5.64 -6.57
C ALA A 183 -18.29 -6.26 -7.40
N ARG A 184 -19.49 -6.39 -6.81
CA ARG A 184 -20.64 -7.02 -7.45
C ARG A 184 -20.92 -6.38 -8.83
N ASN A 185 -20.95 -7.19 -9.87
CA ASN A 185 -21.13 -6.79 -11.28
C ASN A 185 -20.08 -5.79 -11.81
N ARG A 186 -18.89 -5.73 -11.20
CA ARG A 186 -17.79 -4.83 -11.58
C ARG A 186 -16.46 -5.54 -11.82
N LEU A 187 -16.25 -6.68 -11.17
CA LEU A 187 -15.05 -7.51 -11.30
C LEU A 187 -15.45 -8.99 -11.43
N PRO A 188 -14.69 -9.82 -12.16
CA PRO A 188 -14.96 -11.25 -12.23
C PRO A 188 -14.83 -11.93 -10.85
N ARG A 189 -15.89 -12.64 -10.43
CA ARG A 189 -15.95 -13.24 -9.08
C ARG A 189 -14.85 -14.26 -8.82
N ALA A 190 -14.56 -15.14 -9.78
CA ALA A 190 -13.52 -16.16 -9.64
C ALA A 190 -12.13 -15.55 -9.46
N TRP A 191 -11.82 -14.52 -10.25
CA TRP A 191 -10.57 -13.77 -10.12
C TRP A 191 -10.46 -13.12 -8.75
N LEU A 192 -11.49 -12.39 -8.32
CA LEU A 192 -11.46 -11.70 -7.02
C LEU A 192 -11.32 -12.70 -5.86
N LYS A 193 -12.01 -13.85 -5.93
CA LYS A 193 -11.88 -14.92 -4.92
C LYS A 193 -10.44 -15.42 -4.81
N ARG A 194 -9.74 -15.58 -5.93
CA ARG A 194 -8.32 -15.99 -5.91
C ARG A 194 -7.43 -14.95 -5.25
N ILE A 195 -7.55 -13.66 -5.64
CA ILE A 195 -6.70 -12.61 -5.07
C ILE A 195 -7.00 -12.41 -3.58
N VAL A 196 -8.27 -12.30 -3.20
CA VAL A 196 -8.66 -12.14 -1.78
C VAL A 196 -8.28 -13.37 -0.97
N GLY A 197 -8.42 -14.58 -1.53
CA GLY A 197 -8.04 -15.82 -0.86
C GLY A 197 -6.54 -15.93 -0.57
N ALA A 198 -5.70 -15.31 -1.38
CA ALA A 198 -4.26 -15.24 -1.15
C ALA A 198 -3.81 -14.01 -0.34
N SER A 199 -4.74 -13.11 0.00
CA SER A 199 -4.42 -11.86 0.70
C SER A 199 -4.19 -12.06 2.19
N SER A 200 -3.26 -11.28 2.72
CA SER A 200 -2.92 -11.20 4.15
C SER A 200 -3.05 -9.75 4.61
N ASP A 201 -3.56 -9.54 5.82
CA ASP A 201 -3.59 -8.22 6.46
C ASP A 201 -2.37 -7.94 7.34
N LEU A 202 -1.34 -8.78 7.24
CA LEU A 202 -0.13 -8.73 8.06
C LEU A 202 1.07 -8.10 7.35
N ALA A 203 1.06 -8.01 6.01
CA ALA A 203 2.12 -7.37 5.24
C ALA A 203 2.09 -5.85 5.43
N ASP A 204 3.15 -5.28 6.00
CA ASP A 204 3.28 -3.85 6.26
C ASP A 204 3.73 -3.08 5.02
N SER A 205 4.38 -3.75 4.05
CA SER A 205 4.79 -3.16 2.78
C SER A 205 4.45 -4.04 1.57
N PRO A 206 4.37 -3.46 0.35
CA PRO A 206 4.15 -4.25 -0.87
C PRO A 206 5.24 -5.31 -1.11
N LYS A 207 6.46 -5.06 -0.62
CA LYS A 207 7.59 -5.98 -0.78
C LYS A 207 7.53 -7.16 0.17
N GLU A 208 6.95 -6.99 1.35
CA GLU A 208 6.62 -8.12 2.22
C GLU A 208 5.56 -9.04 1.59
N THR A 209 4.55 -8.51 0.87
CA THR A 209 3.63 -9.34 0.09
C THR A 209 4.39 -10.17 -0.96
N GLU A 210 5.35 -9.59 -1.67
CA GLU A 210 6.18 -10.33 -2.64
C GLU A 210 7.02 -11.41 -1.94
N MET A 211 7.68 -11.05 -0.84
CA MET A 211 8.50 -11.96 -0.04
C MET A 211 7.67 -13.14 0.47
N ARG A 212 6.48 -12.87 1.01
CA ARG A 212 5.54 -13.88 1.52
C ARG A 212 5.19 -14.90 0.46
N LEU A 213 4.83 -14.49 -0.74
CA LEU A 213 4.45 -15.43 -1.79
C LEU A 213 5.62 -16.31 -2.26
N ILE A 214 6.81 -15.72 -2.40
CA ILE A 214 8.02 -16.48 -2.75
C ILE A 214 8.33 -17.52 -1.68
N VAL A 215 8.31 -17.11 -0.41
CA VAL A 215 8.64 -17.97 0.73
C VAL A 215 7.57 -19.04 0.94
N GLN A 216 6.29 -18.70 0.79
CA GLN A 216 5.17 -19.64 0.90
C GLN A 216 5.33 -20.78 -0.09
N GLN A 217 5.64 -20.48 -1.36
CA GLN A 217 5.86 -21.50 -2.38
C GLN A 217 7.02 -22.43 -2.02
N ILE A 218 8.14 -21.88 -1.51
CA ILE A 218 9.29 -22.69 -1.09
C ILE A 218 8.93 -23.60 0.09
N CYS A 219 8.17 -23.09 1.06
CA CYS A 219 7.75 -23.85 2.23
C CYS A 219 6.80 -24.99 1.86
N GLU A 220 5.82 -24.73 1.00
CA GLU A 220 4.91 -25.74 0.46
C GLU A 220 5.65 -26.85 -0.28
N GLU A 221 6.64 -26.50 -1.11
CA GLU A 221 7.46 -27.49 -1.84
C GLU A 221 8.33 -28.36 -0.92
N LEU A 222 8.79 -27.81 0.20
CA LEU A 222 9.68 -28.48 1.15
C LEU A 222 8.94 -29.12 2.34
N GLY A 223 7.61 -28.95 2.40
CA GLY A 223 6.78 -29.53 3.46
C GLY A 223 6.98 -28.91 4.84
N VAL A 224 7.33 -27.61 4.90
CA VAL A 224 7.53 -26.86 6.15
C VAL A 224 6.48 -25.76 6.30
N GLU A 225 6.17 -25.36 7.54
CA GLU A 225 5.14 -24.35 7.79
C GLU A 225 5.69 -22.91 7.82
N LEU A 226 5.02 -22.01 7.09
CA LEU A 226 5.30 -20.57 7.12
C LEU A 226 4.34 -19.85 8.06
N SER A 227 4.89 -19.00 8.92
CA SER A 227 4.15 -18.08 9.78
C SER A 227 4.47 -16.63 9.44
N GLU A 228 3.48 -15.74 9.50
CA GLU A 228 3.64 -14.30 9.31
C GLU A 228 3.70 -13.57 10.67
N GLN A 229 4.44 -12.47 10.77
CA GLN A 229 4.48 -11.57 11.94
C GLN A 229 4.82 -12.28 13.28
N VAL A 230 5.86 -13.10 13.29
CA VAL A 230 6.27 -13.87 14.48
C VAL A 230 7.11 -13.01 15.43
N THR A 231 6.58 -12.78 16.62
CA THR A 231 7.25 -11.98 17.66
C THR A 231 8.19 -12.83 18.51
N VAL A 232 9.45 -12.43 18.57
CA VAL A 232 10.47 -13.03 19.43
C VAL A 232 10.70 -12.12 20.64
N SER A 233 10.73 -12.72 21.82
CA SER A 233 10.95 -12.03 23.08
C SER A 233 11.90 -12.82 23.97
N ASP A 234 12.52 -12.16 24.94
CA ASP A 234 13.24 -12.80 26.04
C ASP A 234 12.72 -12.27 27.39
N GLY A 235 13.37 -12.66 28.49
CA GLY A 235 13.02 -12.19 29.84
C GLY A 235 13.07 -10.67 30.04
N ASN A 236 13.66 -9.91 29.10
CA ASN A 236 13.74 -8.45 29.12
C ASN A 236 12.74 -7.78 28.15
N GLY A 237 11.87 -8.55 27.49
CA GLY A 237 10.80 -8.06 26.61
C GLY A 237 11.00 -8.43 25.14
N ILE A 238 10.24 -7.77 24.26
CA ILE A 238 10.25 -8.05 22.81
C ILE A 238 11.62 -7.70 22.22
N ILE A 239 12.21 -8.66 21.51
CA ILE A 239 13.44 -8.50 20.74
C ILE A 239 13.11 -7.88 19.39
N THR A 240 12.24 -8.55 18.63
CA THR A 240 11.80 -8.14 17.29
C THR A 240 10.56 -8.93 16.88
N THR A 241 9.90 -8.47 15.82
CA THR A 241 8.91 -9.25 15.08
C THR A 241 9.48 -9.53 13.71
N PHE A 242 9.48 -10.80 13.28
CA PHE A 242 9.85 -11.18 11.93
C PHE A 242 8.65 -11.04 11.02
N ASP A 243 8.86 -10.54 9.80
CA ASP A 243 7.78 -10.45 8.81
C ASP A 243 7.27 -11.84 8.46
N LEU A 244 8.19 -12.80 8.34
CA LEU A 244 7.90 -14.22 8.14
C LEU A 244 8.83 -15.10 9.00
N ALA A 245 8.39 -16.29 9.36
CA ALA A 245 9.22 -17.27 10.05
C ALA A 245 8.84 -18.70 9.70
N ILE A 246 9.84 -19.58 9.67
CA ILE A 246 9.69 -21.03 9.68
C ILE A 246 10.04 -21.47 11.09
N THR A 247 9.02 -21.47 11.95
CA THR A 247 9.18 -21.52 13.41
C THR A 247 9.84 -22.82 13.87
N GLU A 248 9.44 -23.95 13.27
CA GLU A 248 9.99 -25.29 13.55
C GLU A 248 11.48 -25.41 13.23
N LEU A 249 11.97 -24.60 12.28
CA LEU A 249 13.38 -24.57 11.90
C LEU A 249 14.14 -23.42 12.56
N GLY A 250 13.51 -22.54 13.34
CA GLY A 250 14.16 -21.35 13.90
C GLY A 250 14.72 -20.40 12.84
N ILE A 251 13.99 -20.20 11.74
CA ILE A 251 14.37 -19.28 10.66
C ILE A 251 13.42 -18.08 10.67
N GLY A 252 13.97 -16.86 10.79
CA GLY A 252 13.21 -15.60 10.73
C GLY A 252 13.62 -14.81 9.49
N LEU A 253 12.65 -14.18 8.81
CA LEU A 253 12.88 -13.35 7.63
C LEU A 253 12.35 -11.94 7.89
N MET A 254 13.11 -10.95 7.44
CA MET A 254 12.73 -9.54 7.53
C MET A 254 13.00 -8.83 6.20
N TYR A 255 12.09 -7.95 5.80
CA TYR A 255 12.26 -7.01 4.71
C TYR A 255 12.70 -5.65 5.27
N ASP A 256 13.85 -5.17 4.80
CA ASP A 256 14.35 -3.84 5.12
C ASP A 256 14.10 -2.90 3.93
N GLY A 257 13.19 -1.96 4.15
CA GLY A 257 12.92 -0.89 3.21
C GLY A 257 14.10 0.07 3.09
N GLU A 258 14.14 0.89 2.04
CA GLU A 258 15.12 1.97 1.96
C GLU A 258 14.93 2.95 3.13
N HIS A 259 15.79 2.83 4.14
CA HIS A 259 15.91 3.74 5.26
C HIS A 259 17.31 4.36 5.26
N HIS A 260 17.38 5.67 5.43
CA HIS A 260 18.64 6.40 5.50
C HIS A 260 19.49 5.84 6.66
N LEU A 261 20.60 5.20 6.30
CA LEU A 261 21.53 4.43 7.14
C LEU A 261 22.18 5.27 8.27
N GLN A 262 21.43 5.64 9.30
CA GLN A 262 21.98 6.23 10.52
C GLN A 262 22.71 5.16 11.34
N ARG A 263 23.86 5.51 11.94
CA ARG A 263 24.68 4.58 12.75
C ARG A 263 23.89 3.94 13.89
N SER A 264 23.03 4.70 14.57
CA SER A 264 22.18 4.23 15.66
C SER A 264 21.26 3.07 15.26
N GLN A 265 20.76 3.06 14.02
CA GLN A 265 19.93 1.97 13.52
C GLN A 265 20.75 0.69 13.36
N ARG A 266 22.00 0.79 12.86
CA ARG A 266 22.87 -0.38 12.67
C ARG A 266 23.26 -1.05 13.99
N ASP A 267 23.56 -0.26 15.01
CA ASP A 267 23.92 -0.79 16.33
C ASP A 267 22.72 -1.50 16.96
N ARG A 268 21.52 -0.93 16.81
CA ARG A 268 20.26 -1.55 17.23
C ARG A 268 20.00 -2.85 16.49
N ASP A 269 20.11 -2.87 15.15
CA ASP A 269 19.86 -4.07 14.35
C ASP A 269 20.87 -5.18 14.64
N SER A 270 22.12 -4.82 14.91
CA SER A 270 23.16 -5.76 15.34
C SER A 270 22.83 -6.38 16.69
N ALA A 271 22.39 -5.57 17.66
CA ALA A 271 21.96 -6.07 18.97
C ALA A 271 20.73 -6.99 18.89
N ILE A 272 19.75 -6.64 18.03
CA ILE A 272 18.59 -7.49 17.75
C ILE A 272 19.05 -8.83 17.17
N ASN A 273 19.92 -8.83 16.16
CA ASN A 273 20.41 -10.05 15.55
C ASN A 273 21.13 -10.96 16.56
N LEU A 274 21.99 -10.40 17.42
CA LEU A 274 22.68 -11.17 18.46
C LEU A 274 21.68 -11.82 19.44
N ARG A 275 20.66 -11.08 19.88
CA ARG A 275 19.61 -11.62 20.77
C ARG A 275 18.80 -12.72 20.09
N CYS A 276 18.45 -12.56 18.80
CA CYS A 276 17.77 -13.61 18.05
C CYS A 276 18.63 -14.89 17.95
N VAL A 277 19.92 -14.76 17.67
CA VAL A 277 20.85 -15.90 17.63
C VAL A 277 20.94 -16.61 18.98
N MET A 278 20.99 -15.86 20.09
CA MET A 278 20.93 -16.45 21.44
C MET A 278 19.64 -17.22 21.71
N GLN A 279 18.55 -16.88 21.02
CA GLN A 279 17.26 -17.57 21.07
C GLN A 279 17.14 -18.69 20.01
N GLY A 280 18.25 -19.07 19.35
CA GLY A 280 18.27 -20.16 18.36
C GLY A 280 17.80 -19.77 16.95
N TRP A 281 17.58 -18.47 16.70
CA TRP A 281 17.09 -18.01 15.41
C TRP A 281 18.22 -17.70 14.43
N THR A 282 18.02 -18.08 13.17
CA THR A 282 18.78 -17.54 12.03
C THR A 282 17.93 -16.53 11.29
N VAL A 283 18.42 -15.29 11.26
CA VAL A 283 17.69 -14.15 10.69
C VAL A 283 18.23 -13.85 9.30
N LEU A 284 17.35 -13.91 8.30
CA LEU A 284 17.61 -13.49 6.93
C LEU A 284 16.97 -12.12 6.69
N ARG A 285 17.78 -11.12 6.33
CA ARG A 285 17.29 -9.77 6.00
C ARG A 285 17.40 -9.52 4.50
N PHE A 286 16.31 -9.09 3.89
CA PHE A 286 16.23 -8.82 2.45
C PHE A 286 15.89 -7.36 2.20
N THR A 287 16.59 -6.75 1.25
CA THR A 287 16.22 -5.44 0.67
C THR A 287 15.63 -5.65 -0.72
N ALA A 288 15.12 -4.58 -1.34
CA ALA A 288 14.66 -4.64 -2.73
C ALA A 288 15.72 -5.25 -3.69
N GLY A 289 17.00 -4.96 -3.48
CA GLY A 289 18.10 -5.46 -4.31
C GLY A 289 18.48 -6.92 -4.07
N THR A 290 18.05 -7.53 -2.96
CA THR A 290 18.37 -8.92 -2.63
C THR A 290 17.17 -9.86 -2.70
N MET A 291 15.98 -9.36 -3.04
CA MET A 291 14.75 -10.17 -3.21
C MET A 291 14.97 -11.39 -4.12
N GLY A 292 15.73 -11.23 -5.22
CA GLY A 292 16.02 -12.32 -6.15
C GLY A 292 16.85 -13.47 -5.57
N LYS A 293 17.45 -13.30 -4.38
CA LYS A 293 18.27 -14.31 -3.69
C LYS A 293 17.49 -15.15 -2.69
N ILE A 294 16.23 -14.79 -2.38
CA ILE A 294 15.41 -15.47 -1.37
C ILE A 294 15.33 -16.96 -1.65
N ALA A 295 14.98 -17.35 -2.87
CA ALA A 295 14.76 -18.74 -3.22
C ALA A 295 16.00 -19.61 -3.02
N GLN A 296 17.16 -19.12 -3.46
CA GLN A 296 18.42 -19.83 -3.28
C GLN A 296 18.77 -19.98 -1.80
N LEU A 297 18.87 -18.86 -1.07
CA LEU A 297 19.35 -18.85 0.31
C LEU A 297 18.43 -19.63 1.25
N LEU A 298 17.12 -19.53 1.04
CA LEU A 298 16.15 -20.20 1.90
C LEU A 298 16.16 -21.72 1.67
N ARG A 299 16.28 -22.18 0.43
CA ARG A 299 16.40 -23.62 0.14
C ARG A 299 17.67 -24.20 0.74
N GLU A 300 18.81 -23.53 0.55
CA GLU A 300 20.08 -23.96 1.15
C GLU A 300 19.96 -24.07 2.68
N LEU A 301 19.32 -23.08 3.33
CA LEU A 301 19.19 -23.07 4.79
C LEU A 301 18.20 -24.12 5.30
N ILE A 302 17.05 -24.32 4.65
CA ILE A 302 16.06 -25.33 5.05
C ILE A 302 16.66 -26.73 4.89
N SER A 303 17.33 -27.02 3.77
CA SER A 303 17.96 -28.33 3.53
C SER A 303 19.08 -28.68 4.50
N GLN A 304 19.69 -27.69 5.18
CA GLN A 304 20.68 -27.94 6.24
C GLN A 304 20.04 -28.29 7.59
N ARG A 305 18.73 -28.05 7.77
CA ARG A 305 18.00 -28.23 9.04
C ARG A 305 16.96 -29.34 9.02
N LEU A 306 16.59 -29.82 7.83
CA LEU A 306 15.87 -31.08 7.64
C LEU A 306 16.82 -32.27 7.76
#